data_AF-A0A7J8BGU1-F1
#
_entry.id   AF-A0A7J8BGU1-F1
#
_cell.length_a   1.000
_cell.length_b   1.000
_cell.length_c   1.000
_cell.angle_alpha   90.00
_cell.angle_beta   90.00
_cell.angle_gamma   90.00
#
_symmetry.space_group_name_H-M   'P 1'
#
loop_
_entity.id
_entity.type
_entity.pdbx_description
1 polymer ?
#
loop_
_entity_poly.entity_id
_entity_poly.type
_entity_poly.pdbx_seq_one_letter_code
_entity_poly.pdbx_strand_id
1 'polypeptide(L)'
;MILWSEQRRQADPGFFCRKAVEGVSQPVWLVSDARRMSDVRWFQEAFGPVLQTVRVVASEQSRQQRGWVFTPGVDDVESECGLDDFGDFDWVIENHGDERHLQEQLENLLELVRSRL
;
A
#
# COMPACT_ATOMS: atom_id res chain seq x y z
N MET A 1 20.40 -2.55 -1.79
CA MET A 1 19.30 -1.63 -2.14
C MET A 1 18.54 -1.18 -0.89
N ILE A 2 18.04 -2.11 -0.07
CA ILE A 2 17.23 -1.84 1.12
C ILE A 2 17.96 -0.99 2.18
N LEU A 3 19.19 -1.35 2.58
CA LEU A 3 19.89 -0.61 3.64
C LEU A 3 20.10 0.89 3.33
N TRP A 4 20.43 1.22 2.09
CA TRP A 4 20.61 2.61 1.68
C TRP A 4 19.27 3.36 1.66
N SER A 5 18.20 2.73 1.16
CA SER A 5 16.88 3.37 1.15
C SER A 5 16.33 3.54 2.58
N GLU A 6 16.58 2.61 3.50
CA GLU A 6 16.24 2.80 4.92
C GLU A 6 17.00 3.99 5.53
N GLN A 7 18.31 4.07 5.32
CA GLN A 7 19.10 5.21 5.80
C GLN A 7 18.57 6.55 5.28
N ARG A 8 18.10 6.59 4.02
CA ARG A 8 17.48 7.78 3.44
C ARG A 8 16.16 8.11 4.10
N ARG A 9 15.28 7.12 4.33
CA ARG A 9 14.00 7.33 5.01
C ARG A 9 14.15 7.72 6.49
N GLN A 10 15.14 7.17 7.19
CA GLN A 10 15.41 7.53 8.58
C GLN A 10 15.87 8.99 8.71
N ALA A 11 16.69 9.46 7.77
CA ALA A 11 17.10 10.87 7.74
C ALA A 11 15.98 11.79 7.25
N ASP A 12 15.14 11.32 6.33
CA ASP A 12 14.10 12.09 5.67
C ASP A 12 12.95 11.17 5.22
N PRO A 13 11.91 11.02 6.05
CA PRO A 13 10.79 10.11 5.80
C PRO A 13 10.09 10.34 4.44
N GLY A 14 10.05 11.59 3.98
CA GLY A 14 9.39 11.96 2.72
C GLY A 14 10.30 11.91 1.48
N PHE A 15 11.55 11.45 1.59
CA PHE A 15 12.53 11.52 0.50
C PHE A 15 12.02 10.87 -0.80
N PHE A 16 11.45 9.67 -0.70
CA PHE A 16 10.91 8.95 -1.87
C PHE A 16 9.50 9.41 -2.22
N CYS A 17 8.67 9.74 -1.23
CA CYS A 17 7.30 10.19 -1.47
C CYS A 17 7.27 11.48 -2.28
N ARG A 18 8.15 12.45 -1.98
CA ARG A 18 8.29 13.69 -2.77
C ARG A 18 8.69 13.43 -4.22
N LYS A 19 9.59 12.47 -4.44
CA LYS A 19 10.00 12.07 -5.80
C LYS A 19 8.87 11.36 -6.55
N ALA A 20 8.04 10.58 -5.86
CA ALA A 20 6.94 9.86 -6.47
C ALA A 20 5.83 10.78 -7.01
N VAL A 21 5.67 11.97 -6.41
CA VAL A 21 4.65 12.96 -6.80
C VAL A 21 5.20 14.09 -7.68
N GLU A 22 6.51 14.12 -7.92
CA GLU A 22 7.16 15.18 -8.67
C GLU A 22 6.70 15.18 -10.13
N GLY A 23 6.09 16.29 -10.58
CA GLY A 23 5.66 16.46 -11.97
C GLY A 23 4.40 15.69 -12.37
N VAL A 24 3.69 15.06 -11.42
CA VAL A 24 2.44 14.36 -11.69
C VAL A 24 1.28 15.37 -11.80
N SER A 25 0.50 15.29 -12.87
CA SER A 25 -0.59 16.23 -13.18
C SER A 25 -1.96 15.56 -13.34
N GLN A 26 -1.99 14.23 -13.27
CA GLN A 26 -3.21 13.44 -13.37
C GLN A 26 -4.11 13.72 -12.16
N PRO A 27 -5.44 13.63 -12.29
CA PRO A 27 -6.35 13.91 -11.18
C PRO A 27 -6.42 12.77 -10.15
N VAL A 28 -5.98 11.57 -10.51
CA VAL A 28 -5.97 10.38 -9.64
C VAL A 28 -4.57 9.79 -9.59
N TRP A 29 -4.03 9.61 -8.39
CA TRP A 29 -2.70 9.05 -8.15
C TRP A 29 -2.82 7.72 -7.41
N LEU A 30 -2.20 6.66 -7.93
CA LEU A 30 -2.11 5.37 -7.26
C LEU A 30 -0.66 5.13 -6.83
N VAL A 31 -0.41 5.16 -5.53
CA VAL A 31 0.88 4.80 -4.93
C VAL A 31 0.82 3.32 -4.55
N SER A 32 1.34 2.45 -5.41
CA SER A 32 1.14 1.00 -5.30
C SER A 32 2.02 0.30 -4.27
N ASP A 33 3.11 0.92 -3.82
CA ASP A 33 4.15 0.27 -3.01
C ASP A 33 4.49 1.08 -1.73
N ALA A 34 3.46 1.50 -0.99
CA ALA A 34 3.63 2.04 0.35
C ALA A 34 3.87 0.87 1.32
N ARG A 35 5.03 0.86 1.98
CA ARG A 35 5.48 -0.28 2.81
C ARG A 35 5.69 0.08 4.27
N ARG A 36 5.79 1.37 4.58
CA ARG A 36 6.10 1.85 5.93
C ARG A 36 5.05 2.83 6.42
N MET A 37 4.86 2.83 7.73
CA MET A 37 4.07 3.85 8.43
C MET A 37 4.50 5.28 8.08
N SER A 38 5.80 5.50 7.88
CA SER A 38 6.33 6.81 7.47
C SER A 38 5.79 7.28 6.12
N ASP A 39 5.59 6.36 5.18
CA ASP A 39 5.06 6.66 3.85
C ASP A 39 3.61 7.14 4.00
N VAL A 40 2.79 6.36 4.74
CA VAL A 40 1.38 6.68 5.01
C VAL A 40 1.24 8.02 5.71
N ARG A 41 2.00 8.26 6.78
CA ARG A 41 1.97 9.53 7.53
C ARG A 41 2.33 10.71 6.64
N TRP A 42 3.36 10.57 5.80
CA TRP A 42 3.77 11.66 4.91
C TRP A 42 2.65 12.03 3.91
N PHE A 43 2.01 11.03 3.30
CA PHE A 43 0.87 11.28 2.40
C PHE A 43 -0.34 11.84 3.15
N GLN A 44 -0.58 11.40 4.38
CA GLN A 44 -1.69 11.89 5.21
C GLN A 44 -1.47 13.36 5.59
N GLU A 45 -0.25 13.76 5.93
CA GLU A 45 0.10 15.16 6.21
C GLU A 45 0.01 16.04 4.96
N ALA A 46 0.47 15.54 3.81
CA ALA A 46 0.52 16.33 2.58
C ALA A 46 -0.82 16.39 1.81
N PHE A 47 -1.64 15.33 1.87
CA PHE A 47 -2.84 15.14 1.03
C PHE A 47 -4.07 14.64 1.80
N GLY A 48 -4.07 14.69 3.14
CA GLY A 48 -5.09 14.07 4.01
C GLY A 48 -6.55 14.14 3.55
N PRO A 49 -7.10 15.30 3.15
CA PRO A 49 -8.51 15.40 2.74
C PRO A 49 -8.89 14.58 1.50
N VAL A 50 -7.92 14.22 0.66
CA VAL A 50 -8.13 13.49 -0.60
C VAL A 50 -7.47 12.11 -0.62
N LEU A 51 -6.66 11.80 0.41
CA LEU A 51 -5.99 10.51 0.55
C LEU A 51 -7.01 9.41 0.84
N GLN A 52 -6.84 8.26 0.18
CA GLN A 52 -7.50 7.01 0.52
C GLN A 52 -6.44 5.93 0.65
N THR A 53 -6.48 5.20 1.76
CA THR A 53 -5.57 4.10 2.06
C THR A 53 -6.25 2.77 1.78
N VAL A 54 -5.58 1.90 1.01
CA VAL A 54 -6.12 0.60 0.58
C VAL A 54 -5.13 -0.49 0.94
N ARG A 55 -5.52 -1.41 1.84
CA ARG A 55 -4.72 -2.59 2.19
C ARG A 55 -5.20 -3.78 1.38
N VAL A 56 -4.29 -4.39 0.61
CA VAL A 56 -4.57 -5.68 -0.02
C VAL A 56 -4.11 -6.79 0.90
N VAL A 57 -5.01 -7.71 1.25
CA VAL A 57 -4.69 -8.91 2.02
C VAL A 57 -5.04 -10.16 1.22
N ALA A 58 -4.32 -11.24 1.46
CA ALA A 58 -4.62 -12.54 0.89
C ALA A 58 -4.54 -13.59 2.00
N SER A 59 -5.37 -14.62 1.90
CA SER A 59 -5.34 -15.71 2.87
C SER A 59 -4.04 -16.47 2.68
N GLU A 60 -3.52 -17.05 3.76
CA GLU A 60 -2.31 -17.86 3.69
C GLU A 60 -2.45 -18.97 2.65
N GLN A 61 -3.61 -19.64 2.62
CA GLN A 61 -3.94 -20.64 1.60
C GLN A 61 -3.83 -20.09 0.17
N SER A 62 -4.41 -18.92 -0.12
CA SER A 62 -4.34 -18.31 -1.45
C SER A 62 -2.91 -17.91 -1.83
N ARG A 63 -2.11 -17.45 -0.85
CA ARG A 63 -0.67 -17.18 -1.05
C ARG A 63 0.09 -18.47 -1.35
N GLN A 64 -0.13 -19.54 -0.57
CA GLN A 64 0.51 -20.85 -0.77
C GLN A 64 0.15 -21.47 -2.13
N GLN A 65 -1.09 -21.33 -2.59
CA GLN A 65 -1.50 -21.75 -3.94
C GLN A 65 -0.71 -21.03 -5.06
N ARG A 66 -0.25 -19.80 -4.79
CA ARG A 66 0.64 -19.03 -5.68
C ARG A 66 2.13 -19.31 -5.44
N GLY A 67 2.47 -20.33 -4.66
CA GLY A 67 3.85 -20.74 -4.38
C GLY A 67 4.53 -19.94 -3.27
N TRP A 68 3.80 -19.15 -2.48
CA TRP A 68 4.37 -18.50 -1.30
C TRP A 68 4.73 -19.56 -0.25
N VAL A 69 5.96 -19.47 0.24
CA VAL A 69 6.47 -20.22 1.39
C VAL A 69 7.16 -19.21 2.29
N PHE A 70 6.80 -19.21 3.57
CA PHE A 70 7.42 -18.31 4.54
C PHE A 70 8.95 -18.48 4.52
N THR A 71 9.64 -17.37 4.30
CA THR A 71 11.09 -17.31 4.19
C THR A 71 11.62 -16.37 5.28
N PRO A 72 12.30 -16.91 6.31
CA PRO A 72 12.93 -16.10 7.35
C PRO A 72 13.95 -15.12 6.75
N GLY A 73 14.00 -13.90 7.26
CA GLY A 73 14.80 -12.80 6.74
C GLY A 73 14.20 -12.10 5.51
N VAL A 74 13.03 -12.52 5.03
CA VAL A 74 12.31 -11.90 3.90
C VAL A 74 10.87 -11.55 4.30
N ASP A 75 10.11 -12.52 4.80
CA ASP A 75 8.69 -12.28 5.18
C ASP A 75 8.53 -11.69 6.58
N ASP A 76 9.59 -11.65 7.39
CA ASP A 76 9.62 -11.14 8.76
C ASP A 76 10.40 -9.82 8.91
N VAL A 77 10.83 -9.21 7.80
CA VAL A 77 11.52 -7.92 7.79
C VAL A 77 10.55 -6.77 7.57
N GLU A 78 10.94 -5.58 8.02
CA GLU A 78 10.12 -4.35 7.97
C GLU A 78 9.61 -4.01 6.56
N SER A 79 10.31 -4.41 5.50
CA SER A 79 9.84 -4.17 4.12
C SER A 79 8.54 -4.91 3.76
N GLU A 80 8.21 -5.99 4.48
CA GLU A 80 6.99 -6.78 4.29
C GLU A 80 5.99 -6.56 5.45
N CYS A 81 6.47 -6.33 6.68
CA CYS A 81 5.62 -6.18 7.88
C CYS A 81 5.39 -4.74 8.34
N GLY A 82 5.96 -3.72 7.68
CA GLY A 82 6.00 -2.33 8.16
C GLY A 82 4.65 -1.61 8.28
N LEU A 83 3.55 -2.28 7.91
CA LEU A 83 2.17 -1.81 8.03
C LEU A 83 1.25 -2.84 8.72
N ASP A 84 1.78 -3.92 9.29
CA ASP A 84 0.96 -4.96 9.90
C ASP A 84 0.20 -4.46 11.15
N ASP A 85 0.79 -3.48 11.86
CA ASP A 85 0.17 -2.82 13.02
C ASP A 85 -0.64 -1.57 12.63
N PHE A 86 -0.74 -1.21 11.34
CA PHE A 86 -1.58 -0.08 10.91
C PHE A 86 -3.03 -0.56 10.76
N GLY A 87 -3.90 -0.15 11.68
CA GLY A 87 -5.31 -0.56 11.68
C GLY A 87 -6.26 0.37 10.91
N ASP A 88 -5.84 1.60 10.64
CA ASP A 88 -6.72 2.69 10.17
C ASP A 88 -6.75 2.81 8.63
N PHE A 89 -6.83 1.68 7.92
CA PHE A 89 -7.02 1.67 6.47
C PHE A 89 -8.46 2.05 6.11
N ASP A 90 -8.65 2.88 5.08
CA ASP A 90 -9.98 3.25 4.59
C ASP A 90 -10.68 2.07 3.88
N TRP A 91 -9.89 1.23 3.20
CA TRP A 91 -10.35 0.06 2.46
C TRP A 91 -9.43 -1.13 2.70
N VAL A 92 -10.03 -2.31 2.79
CA VAL A 92 -9.32 -3.59 2.76
C VAL A 92 -9.84 -4.38 1.57
N ILE A 93 -8.94 -4.82 0.69
CA ILE A 93 -9.25 -5.67 -0.46
C ILE A 93 -8.76 -7.08 -0.16
N GLU A 94 -9.70 -8.01 -0.11
CA GLU A 94 -9.46 -9.42 0.17
C GLU A 94 -9.26 -10.22 -1.12
N ASN A 95 -8.01 -10.61 -1.38
CA ASN A 95 -7.62 -11.47 -2.49
C ASN A 95 -7.46 -12.92 -2.02
N HIS A 96 -8.58 -13.53 -1.64
CA HIS A 96 -8.64 -14.92 -1.15
C HIS A 96 -8.73 -15.97 -2.26
N GLY A 97 -8.60 -15.58 -3.53
CA GLY A 97 -8.71 -16.47 -4.69
C GLY A 97 -10.12 -16.63 -5.27
N ASP A 98 -11.10 -15.85 -4.79
CA ASP A 98 -12.41 -15.71 -5.44
C ASP A 98 -12.37 -14.50 -6.39
N GLU A 99 -12.27 -14.76 -7.69
CA GLU A 99 -12.20 -13.72 -8.72
C GLU A 99 -13.45 -12.84 -8.78
N ARG A 100 -14.64 -13.42 -8.52
CA ARG A 100 -15.89 -12.65 -8.56
C ARG A 100 -15.95 -11.69 -7.39
N HIS A 101 -15.61 -12.19 -6.19
CA HIS A 101 -15.57 -11.34 -5.01
C HIS A 101 -14.49 -10.25 -5.12
N LEU A 102 -13.32 -10.56 -5.69
CA LEU A 102 -12.29 -9.55 -5.96
C LEU A 102 -12.79 -8.49 -6.95
N GLN A 103 -13.46 -8.91 -8.02
CA GLN A 103 -14.02 -7.99 -9.01
C GLN A 103 -15.06 -7.04 -8.39
N GLU A 104 -15.97 -7.54 -7.57
CA GLU A 104 -16.96 -6.72 -6.85
C GLU A 104 -16.29 -5.66 -5.96
N GLN A 105 -15.25 -6.04 -5.22
CA GLN A 105 -14.48 -5.11 -4.38
C GLN A 105 -13.79 -4.02 -5.22
N LEU A 106 -13.22 -4.38 -6.37
CA LEU A 106 -12.57 -3.44 -7.28
C LEU A 106 -13.58 -2.48 -7.93
N GLU A 107 -14.78 -2.95 -8.27
CA GLU A 107 -15.86 -2.12 -8.81
C GLU A 107 -16.30 -1.06 -7.80
N ASN A 108 -16.48 -1.42 -6.53
CA ASN A 108 -16.78 -0.47 -5.45
C ASN A 108 -15.70 0.60 -5.30
N LEU A 109 -14.41 0.21 -5.36
CA LEU A 109 -13.30 1.16 -5.28
C LEU A 109 -13.25 2.08 -6.50
N LEU A 110 -13.56 1.57 -7.70
CA LEU A 110 -13.65 2.37 -8.92
C LEU A 110 -14.81 3.37 -8.87
N GLU A 111 -15.96 2.99 -8.32
CA GLU A 111 -17.08 3.91 -8.10
C GLU A 111 -16.72 5.04 -7.14
N LEU A 112 -16.03 4.73 -6.03
CA LEU A 112 -15.50 5.74 -5.13
C LEU A 112 -14.60 6.73 -5.86
N VAL A 113 -13.60 6.24 -6.60
CA VAL A 113 -12.68 7.11 -7.35
C VAL A 113 -13.44 8.00 -8.32
N ARG A 114 -14.40 7.44 -9.07
CA ARG A 114 -15.24 8.19 -10.02
C ARG A 114 -16.10 9.26 -9.34
N SER A 115 -16.61 9.02 -8.14
CA SER A 115 -17.43 9.97 -7.40
C SER A 115 -16.65 11.20 -6.87
N ARG A 116 -15.32 11.14 -6.87
CA ARG A 116 -14.43 12.20 -6.38
C ARG A 116 -13.71 12.95 -7.50
N LEU A 117 -13.99 12.61 -8.75
CA LEU A 117 -13.50 13.29 -9.96
C LEU A 117 -14.48 14.35 -10.43
#